data_AF-A0A841C3W5-F1
#
_entry.id   AF-A0A841C3W5-F1
#
_cell.length_a   1.000
_cell.length_b   1.000
_cell.length_c   1.000
_cell.angle_alpha   90.00
_cell.angle_beta   90.00
_cell.angle_gamma   90.00
#
_symmetry.space_group_name_H-M   'P 1'
#
loop_
_entity.id
_entity.type
_entity.pdbx_description
1 polymer ?
#
loop_
_entity_poly.entity_id
_entity_poly.type
_entity_poly.pdbx_seq_one_letter_code
_entity_poly.pdbx_strand_id
1 'polypeptide(L)' 'MTGEEAAKIIGDVLGREIPYRQMPLDQVRQWAGDEIADMFARFEANTDFTDLASLHAAYPAVRWHTYADWARTVDWDRII' A
#
# COMPACT_ATOMS: atom_id res chain seq x y z
N MET A 1 7.32 -2.24 -0.85
CA MET A 1 6.78 -0.94 -1.24
C MET A 1 6.48 -0.15 0.02
N THR A 2 6.94 1.10 0.14
CA THR A 2 6.66 1.98 1.28
C THR A 2 5.43 2.87 1.03
N GLY A 3 4.99 3.61 2.06
CA GLY A 3 3.90 4.57 1.93
C GLY A 3 4.23 5.74 1.00
N GLU A 4 5.49 6.20 1.01
CA GLU A 4 5.99 7.22 0.09
C GLU A 4 5.95 6.75 -1.36
N GLU A 5 6.38 5.51 -1.62
CA GLU A 5 6.34 4.92 -2.96
C GLU A 5 4.89 4.77 -3.46
N ALA A 6 3.97 4.34 -2.59
CA ALA A 6 2.56 4.25 -2.92
C ALA A 6 1.97 5.63 -3.26
N ALA A 7 2.19 6.63 -2.41
CA ALA A 7 1.72 8.00 -2.64
C ALA A 7 2.29 8.58 -3.94
N LYS A 8 3.57 8.34 -4.22
CA LYS A 8 4.21 8.74 -5.49
C LYS A 8 3.52 8.07 -6.68
N ILE A 9 3.29 6.76 -6.65
CA ILE A 9 2.66 6.03 -7.76
C ILE A 9 1.25 6.56 -8.03
N ILE A 10 0.45 6.78 -6.98
CA ILE A 10 -0.91 7.34 -7.15
C ILE A 10 -0.81 8.76 -7.71
N GLY A 11 0.12 9.57 -7.20
CA GLY A 11 0.34 10.93 -7.72
C GLY A 11 0.73 10.96 -9.20
N ASP A 12 1.63 10.06 -9.61
CA ASP A 12 2.03 9.88 -11.01
C ASP A 12 0.83 9.43 -11.88
N VAL A 13 -0.05 8.57 -11.37
CA VAL A 13 -1.28 8.13 -12.06
C VAL A 13 -2.29 9.27 -12.21
N LEU A 14 -2.41 10.14 -11.21
CA LEU A 14 -3.36 11.26 -11.21
C LEU A 14 -2.80 12.55 -11.83
N GLY A 15 -1.51 12.59 -12.16
CA GLY A 15 -0.84 13.78 -12.66
C GLY A 15 -0.78 14.92 -11.64
N ARG A 16 -0.82 14.61 -10.33
CA ARG A 16 -0.72 15.60 -9.24
C ARG A 16 0.07 15.04 -8.07
N GLU A 17 0.74 15.91 -7.32
CA GLU A 17 1.46 15.49 -6.12
C GLU A 17 0.49 15.01 -5.04
N ILE A 18 0.79 13.85 -4.45
CA ILE A 18 0.11 13.35 -3.25
C ILE A 18 1.15 13.24 -2.13
N PRO A 19 1.08 14.10 -1.10
CA PRO A 19 2.02 14.05 0.01
C PRO A 19 1.71 12.84 0.90
N TYR A 20 2.73 12.03 1.18
CA TYR A 20 2.64 11.02 2.23
C TYR A 20 2.92 11.65 3.60
N ARG A 21 2.12 11.26 4.59
CA ARG A 21 2.43 11.51 6.00
C ARG A 21 2.14 10.25 6.80
N GLN A 22 3.14 9.74 7.50
CA GLN A 22 2.94 8.66 8.45
C GLN A 22 2.09 9.17 9.62
N MET A 23 1.07 8.41 9.99
CA MET A 23 0.22 8.71 11.13
C MET A 23 0.75 8.02 12.39
N PRO A 24 0.84 8.71 13.54
CA PRO A 24 1.19 8.05 14.80
C PRO A 24 0.20 6.93 15.14
N LEU A 25 0.70 5.79 15.62
CA LEU A 25 -0.15 4.62 15.95
C LEU A 25 -1.20 4.92 17.02
N ASP A 26 -0.93 5.83 17.95
CA ASP A 26 -1.93 6.27 18.94
C ASP A 26 -3.11 6.98 18.29
N GLN A 27 -2.86 7.74 17.22
CA GLN A 27 -3.91 8.37 16.43
C GLN A 27 -4.66 7.32 15.60
N VAL A 28 -3.97 6.35 15.00
CA VAL A 28 -4.62 5.23 14.29
C VAL A 28 -5.53 4.47 15.25
N ARG A 29 -5.07 4.17 16.47
CA ARG A 29 -5.83 3.48 17.50
C ARG A 29 -7.10 4.24 17.88
N GLN A 30 -7.00 5.55 18.06
CA GLN A 30 -8.16 6.39 18.38
C GLN A 30 -9.23 6.39 17.27
N TRP A 31 -8.82 6.37 16.00
CA TRP A 31 -9.73 6.52 14.86
C TRP A 31 -10.23 5.20 14.27
N ALA A 32 -9.40 4.16 14.31
CA ALA A 32 -9.63 2.87 13.63
C ALA A 32 -9.67 1.67 14.59
N GLY A 33 -9.39 1.87 15.88
CA GLY A 33 -9.42 0.83 16.91
C GLY A 33 -8.10 0.07 17.08
N ASP A 34 -8.04 -0.73 18.14
CA ASP A 34 -6.85 -1.47 18.56
C ASP A 34 -6.38 -2.48 17.50
N GLU A 35 -7.30 -3.23 16.88
CA GLU A 35 -6.97 -4.26 15.89
C GLU A 35 -6.21 -3.68 14.69
N ILE A 36 -6.64 -2.51 14.20
CA ILE A 36 -6.01 -1.83 13.07
C ILE A 36 -4.66 -1.26 13.48
N ALA A 37 -4.56 -0.61 14.64
CA ALA A 37 -3.30 -0.08 15.14
C ALA A 37 -2.25 -1.19 15.33
N ASP A 38 -2.65 -2.34 15.88
CA ASP A 38 -1.76 -3.47 16.09
C ASP A 38 -1.32 -4.12 14.77
N MET A 39 -2.21 -4.17 13.76
CA MET A 39 -1.84 -4.62 12.41
C MET A 39 -0.76 -3.71 11.81
N PHE A 40 -0.94 -2.38 11.86
CA PHE A 40 0.06 -1.44 11.35
C PHE A 40 1.38 -1.51 12.13
N ALA A 41 1.34 -1.63 13.45
CA ALA A 41 2.54 -1.82 14.27
C ALA A 41 3.34 -3.06 13.84
N ARG A 42 2.64 -4.16 13.52
CA ARG A 42 3.28 -5.38 12.99
C ARG A 42 3.88 -5.17 11.61
N PHE A 43 3.20 -4.42 10.73
CA PHE A 43 3.76 -4.09 9.41
C PHE A 43 5.01 -3.23 9.52
N GLU A 44 5.05 -2.25 10.44
CA GLU A 44 6.24 -1.41 10.68
C GLU A 44 7.41 -2.22 11.24
N ALA A 45 7.15 -3.24 12.07
CA ALA A 45 8.17 -4.12 12.62
C ALA A 45 8.58 -5.27 11.68
N ASN A 46 7.82 -5.54 10.61
CA ASN A 46 8.05 -6.70 9.77
C ASN A 46 9.25 -6.50 8.83
N THR A 47 10.23 -7.40 8.95
CA THR A 47 11.38 -7.47 8.04
C THR A 47 11.27 -8.62 7.04
N ASP A 48 10.28 -9.50 7.20
CA ASP A 48 10.12 -10.69 6.39
C ASP A 48 9.21 -10.39 5.19
N PHE A 49 9.84 -10.16 4.04
CA PHE A 49 9.14 -9.89 2.79
C PHE A 49 8.98 -11.17 1.97
N THR A 50 7.82 -11.30 1.33
CA THR A 50 7.53 -12.42 0.44
C THR A 50 8.44 -12.41 -0.79
N ASP A 51 8.98 -13.58 -1.14
CA ASP A 51 9.70 -13.77 -2.40
C ASP A 51 8.73 -13.80 -3.59
N LEU A 52 8.50 -12.62 -4.16
CA LEU A 52 7.63 -12.44 -5.32
C LEU A 52 8.16 -13.16 -6.57
N ALA A 53 9.49 -13.30 -6.73
CA ALA A 53 10.06 -13.95 -7.90
C ALA A 53 9.73 -15.44 -7.92
N SER A 54 9.88 -16.10 -6.77
CA SER A 54 9.48 -17.50 -6.59
C SER A 54 7.98 -17.69 -6.79
N LEU A 55 7.14 -16.77 -6.30
CA LEU A 55 5.69 -16.84 -6.51
C LEU A 55 5.29 -16.67 -7.98
N HIS A 56 5.88 -15.71 -8.69
CA HIS A 56 5.62 -15.51 -10.12
C HIS A 56 6.01 -16.75 -10.93
N ALA A 57 7.13 -17.40 -10.58
CA ALA A 57 7.57 -18.64 -11.23
C ALA A 57 6.65 -19.83 -10.92
N ALA A 58 6.17 -19.94 -9.67
CA ALA A 58 5.29 -21.04 -9.25
C ALA A 58 3.87 -20.92 -9.84
N TYR A 59 3.39 -19.70 -10.08
CA TYR A 59 2.02 -19.43 -10.53
C TYR A 59 1.99 -18.53 -11.77
N PRO A 60 2.46 -19.01 -12.94
CA PRO A 60 2.52 -18.21 -14.18
C PRO A 60 1.13 -17.91 -14.77
N ALA A 61 0.10 -18.68 -14.40
CA ALA A 61 -1.27 -18.45 -14.84
C ALA A 61 -1.96 -17.29 -14.09
N VAL A 62 -1.41 -16.86 -12.95
CA VAL A 62 -1.93 -15.71 -12.22
C VAL A 62 -1.57 -14.44 -12.98
N ARG A 63 -2.58 -13.60 -13.25
CA ARG A 63 -2.34 -12.27 -13.80
C ARG A 63 -1.85 -11.35 -12.68
N TRP A 64 -0.54 -11.34 -12.47
CA TRP A 64 0.10 -10.43 -11.54
C TRP A 64 -0.04 -8.98 -12.02
N HIS A 65 -0.30 -8.07 -11.09
CA HIS A 65 -0.42 -6.65 -11.37
C HIS A 65 0.59 -5.88 -10.52
N THR A 66 1.26 -4.90 -11.14
CA THR A 66 2.01 -3.92 -10.35
C THR A 66 1.04 -3.01 -9.61
N TYR A 67 1.51 -2.36 -8.54
CA TYR A 67 0.70 -1.37 -7.83
C TYR A 67 0.24 -0.24 -8.76
N ALA A 68 1.09 0.17 -9.71
CA ALA A 68 0.74 1.18 -10.71
C ALA A 68 -0.36 0.72 -11.67
N ASP A 69 -0.31 -0.54 -12.13
CA ASP A 69 -1.35 -1.08 -13.00
C ASP A 69 -2.69 -1.17 -12.29
N TRP A 70 -2.69 -1.59 -11.02
CA TRP A 70 -3.89 -1.58 -10.19
C TRP A 70 -4.39 -0.15 -9.97
N ALA A 71 -3.53 0.80 -9.62
CA ALA A 71 -3.90 2.17 -9.34
C ALA A 71 -4.60 2.86 -10.53
N ARG A 72 -4.28 2.48 -11.77
CA ARG A 72 -4.99 3.00 -12.97
C ARG A 72 -6.42 2.49 -13.13
N THR A 73 -6.81 1.45 -12.40
CA THR A 73 -8.17 0.85 -12.47
C THR A 73 -9.14 1.44 -11.45
N VAL A 74 -8.64 2.22 -10.49
CA VAL A 74 -9.42 2.80 -9.40
C VAL A 74 -9.97 4.17 -9.81
N ASP A 75 -11.26 4.41 -9.53
CA ASP A 75 -11.89 5.73 -9.65
C ASP A 75 -11.55 6.58 -8.41
N TRP A 76 -10.38 7.23 -8.45
CA TRP A 76 -9.85 7.99 -7.34
C TRP A 76 -10.70 9.22 -6.97
N ASP A 77 -11.42 9.80 -7.92
CA ASP A 77 -12.30 10.96 -7.67
C ASP A 77 -13.45 10.63 -6.71
N ARG A 78 -13.74 9.34 -6.47
CA ARG A 78 -14.71 8.88 -5.48
C ARG A 78 -14.12 8.57 -4.11
N ILE A 79 -12.79 8.53 -3.99
CA ILE A 79 -12.08 8.07 -2.79
C ILE A 79 -11.38 9.23 -2.08
N ILE A 80 -10.74 10.13 -2.83
CA ILE A 80 -9.87 11.20 -2.30
C ILE A 80 -10.40 12.61 -2.55
#